data_AF-A0A7S2YK98-F1
#
_entry.id   AF-A0A7S2YK98-F1
#
_cell.length_a   1.000
_cell.length_b   1.000
_cell.length_c   1.000
_cell.angle_alpha   90.00
_cell.angle_beta   90.00
_cell.angle_gamma   90.00
#
_symmetry.space_group_name_H-M   'P 1'
#
loop_
_entity.id
_entity.type
_entity.pdbx_description
1 polymer ?
#
loop_
_entity_poly.entity_id
_entity_poly.type
_entity_poly.pdbx_seq_one_letter_code
_entity_poly.pdbx_strand_id
1 'polypeptide(L)'
;AIRSTTTSPADTIMSLSPAEKLDGLRKLMKDQGIGIYLVPSDDPHLSEYTPEAYKRRGFISNFQGSAGTAVIALEGKALLWTDSRYWNEAGLDLDADCWTLQKQGLPSTPTISKWLAEQALAHY
;
A
#
# COMPACT_ATOMS: atom_id res chain seq x y z
N ALA A 1 26.35 -2.54 -32.85
CA ALA A 1 25.31 -1.49 -32.81
C ALA A 1 24.67 -1.52 -31.44
N ILE A 2 24.95 -0.52 -30.61
CA ILE A 2 24.38 -0.34 -29.27
C ILE A 2 22.90 0.01 -29.44
N ARG A 3 22.00 -0.89 -29.07
CA ARG A 3 20.56 -0.60 -29.06
C ARG A 3 20.29 0.33 -27.87
N SER A 4 19.99 1.60 -28.14
CA SER A 4 19.45 2.53 -27.16
C SER A 4 18.08 2.02 -26.71
N THR A 5 17.99 1.40 -25.54
CA THR A 5 16.72 1.01 -24.94
C THR A 5 16.03 2.26 -24.41
N THR A 6 15.08 2.81 -25.18
CA THR A 6 14.16 3.83 -24.69
C THR A 6 13.26 3.17 -23.65
N THR A 7 13.53 3.40 -22.36
CA THR A 7 12.71 2.92 -21.25
C THR A 7 11.27 3.44 -21.41
N SER A 8 10.28 2.55 -21.37
CA SER A 8 8.86 2.92 -21.49
C SER A 8 8.40 3.68 -20.23
N PRO A 9 7.39 4.57 -20.32
CA PRO A 9 6.82 5.22 -19.14
C PRO A 9 6.38 4.24 -18.05
N ALA A 10 5.89 3.06 -18.45
CA ALA A 10 5.52 1.98 -17.52
C ALA A 10 6.74 1.42 -16.77
N ASP A 11 7.86 1.21 -17.47
CA ASP A 11 9.10 0.71 -16.88
C ASP A 11 9.68 1.72 -15.89
N THR A 12 9.57 3.02 -16.19
CA THR A 12 9.97 4.11 -15.28
C THR A 12 9.15 4.06 -13.99
N ILE A 13 7.82 3.92 -14.08
CA ILE A 13 6.93 3.85 -12.91
C ILE A 13 7.21 2.61 -12.06
N MET A 14 7.53 1.48 -12.69
CA MET A 14 7.86 0.24 -11.97
C MET A 14 9.18 0.33 -11.21
N SER A 15 10.12 1.16 -11.67
CA SER A 15 11.42 1.39 -11.01
C SER A 15 11.41 2.37 -9.83
N LEU A 16 10.27 3.04 -9.58
CA LEU A 16 10.14 4.01 -8.49
C LEU A 16 10.25 3.34 -7.11
N SER A 17 10.83 4.07 -6.17
CA SER A 17 10.82 3.69 -4.76
C SER A 17 9.39 3.74 -4.17
N PRO A 18 9.11 3.01 -3.08
CA PRO A 18 7.83 3.10 -2.38
C PRO A 18 7.45 4.53 -1.98
N ALA A 19 8.43 5.33 -1.55
CA ALA A 19 8.22 6.73 -1.18
C ALA A 19 7.75 7.57 -2.39
N GLU A 20 8.42 7.45 -3.54
CA GLU A 20 8.03 8.17 -4.76
C GLU A 20 6.64 7.76 -5.25
N LYS A 21 6.30 6.46 -5.16
CA LYS A 21 4.96 5.96 -5.50
C LYS A 21 3.89 6.52 -4.56
N LEU A 22 4.17 6.58 -3.26
CA LEU A 22 3.26 7.17 -2.27
C LEU A 22 3.04 8.66 -2.51
N ASP A 23 4.10 9.40 -2.83
CA ASP A 23 4.01 10.84 -3.12
C ASP A 23 3.18 11.11 -4.38
N GLY A 24 3.39 10.31 -5.44
CA GLY A 24 2.58 10.35 -6.65
C GLY A 24 1.10 10.08 -6.37
N LEU A 25 0.80 9.05 -5.57
CA LEU A 25 -0.57 8.73 -5.17
C LEU A 25 -1.19 9.86 -4.33
N ARG A 26 -0.46 10.40 -3.36
CA ARG A 26 -0.94 11.48 -2.48
C ARG A 26 -1.25 12.75 -3.25
N LYS A 27 -0.48 13.08 -4.28
CA LYS A 27 -0.80 14.20 -5.17
C LYS A 27 -2.17 14.01 -5.82
N LEU A 28 -2.42 12.83 -6.39
CA LEU A 28 -3.72 12.51 -6.98
C LEU A 28 -4.85 12.51 -5.94
N MET A 29 -4.60 11.99 -4.73
CA MET A 29 -5.56 12.03 -3.63
C MET A 29 -5.94 13.46 -3.27
N LYS A 30 -4.97 14.39 -3.17
CA LYS A 30 -5.22 15.81 -2.90
C LYS A 30 -6.07 16.44 -4.01
N ASP A 31 -5.71 16.20 -5.27
CA ASP A 31 -6.43 16.75 -6.42
C ASP A 31 -7.88 16.25 -6.49
N GLN A 32 -8.15 15.05 -5.98
CA GLN A 32 -9.48 14.42 -5.96
C GLN A 32 -10.24 14.61 -4.63
N GLY A 33 -9.67 15.33 -3.65
CA GLY A 33 -10.28 15.50 -2.33
C GLY A 33 -10.42 14.21 -1.51
N ILE A 34 -9.54 13.22 -1.74
CA ILE A 34 -9.54 11.93 -1.05
C ILE A 34 -8.63 12.03 0.19
N GLY A 35 -9.19 11.87 1.39
CA GLY A 35 -8.42 11.89 2.63
C GLY A 35 -7.66 10.59 2.91
N ILE A 36 -8.30 9.45 2.68
CA ILE A 36 -7.76 8.11 2.95
C ILE A 36 -8.10 7.18 1.79
N TYR A 37 -7.11 6.40 1.34
CA TYR A 37 -7.24 5.44 0.24
C TYR A 37 -6.89 4.03 0.72
N LEU A 38 -7.76 3.07 0.38
CA LEU A 38 -7.65 1.66 0.75
C LEU A 38 -7.21 0.84 -0.46
N VAL A 39 -6.19 0.00 -0.28
CA VAL A 39 -5.65 -0.90 -1.31
C VAL A 39 -5.71 -2.34 -0.79
N PRO A 40 -6.81 -3.08 -1.04
CA PRO A 40 -6.94 -4.48 -0.67
C PRO A 40 -6.09 -5.39 -1.58
N SER A 41 -6.01 -6.67 -1.21
CA SER A 41 -5.32 -7.71 -2.01
C SER A 41 -6.18 -8.24 -3.15
N ASP A 42 -7.50 -8.09 -3.05
CA ASP A 42 -8.48 -8.74 -3.90
C ASP A 42 -8.63 -8.03 -5.25
N ASP A 43 -8.98 -8.82 -6.26
CA ASP A 43 -9.50 -8.31 -7.52
C ASP A 43 -11.04 -8.09 -7.44
N PRO A 44 -11.69 -7.55 -8.47
CA PRO A 44 -13.14 -7.33 -8.48
C PRO A 44 -13.98 -8.61 -8.37
N HIS A 45 -13.38 -9.80 -8.45
CA HIS A 45 -14.06 -11.08 -8.48
C HIS A 45 -13.75 -11.95 -7.26
N LEU A 46 -12.99 -11.43 -6.29
CA LEU A 46 -12.51 -12.17 -5.12
C LEU A 46 -11.80 -13.47 -5.52
N SER A 47 -11.01 -13.41 -6.58
CA SER A 47 -10.22 -14.54 -7.06
C SER A 47 -9.26 -15.01 -5.97
N GLU A 48 -9.12 -16.33 -5.83
CA GLU A 48 -8.16 -16.92 -4.87
C GLU A 48 -6.71 -16.48 -5.15
N TYR A 49 -6.35 -16.35 -6.43
CA TYR A 49 -5.07 -15.83 -6.87
C TYR A 49 -5.26 -14.59 -7.74
N THR A 50 -4.90 -13.43 -7.19
CA THR A 50 -4.99 -12.14 -7.86
C THR A 50 -4.02 -12.06 -9.05
N PRO A 51 -4.50 -11.75 -10.27
CA PRO A 51 -3.63 -11.51 -11.42
C PRO A 51 -2.66 -10.35 -11.18
N GLU A 52 -1.50 -10.35 -11.86
CA GLU A 52 -0.45 -9.34 -11.66
C GLU A 52 -0.97 -7.89 -11.80
N ALA A 53 -1.85 -7.65 -12.78
CA ALA A 53 -2.47 -6.34 -13.00
C ALA A 53 -3.30 -5.81 -11.80
N TYR A 54 -3.70 -6.69 -10.89
CA TYR A 54 -4.47 -6.37 -9.69
C TYR A 54 -3.64 -6.40 -8.39
N LYS A 55 -2.34 -6.72 -8.45
CA LYS A 55 -1.42 -6.68 -7.29
C LYS A 55 -1.01 -5.26 -6.89
N ARG A 56 -2.00 -4.37 -6.76
CA ARG A 56 -1.83 -2.93 -6.48
C ARG A 56 -1.13 -2.67 -5.15
N ARG A 57 -1.43 -3.48 -4.14
CA ARG A 57 -0.78 -3.42 -2.83
C ARG A 57 0.72 -3.71 -2.94
N GLY A 58 1.08 -4.78 -3.65
CA GLY A 58 2.50 -5.10 -3.92
C GLY A 58 3.20 -4.00 -4.72
N PHE A 59 2.52 -3.40 -5.70
CA PHE A 59 3.05 -2.28 -6.46
C PHE A 59 3.38 -1.07 -5.56
N ILE A 60 2.45 -0.64 -4.68
CA ILE A 60 2.60 0.57 -3.88
C ILE A 60 3.53 0.38 -2.67
N SER A 61 3.55 -0.81 -2.05
CA SER A 61 4.25 -1.04 -0.79
C SER A 61 5.47 -1.97 -0.91
N ASN A 62 5.76 -2.49 -2.10
CA ASN A 62 6.73 -3.58 -2.36
C ASN A 62 6.45 -4.92 -1.67
N PHE A 63 5.48 -5.01 -0.76
CA PHE A 63 5.12 -6.23 -0.03
C PHE A 63 4.34 -7.23 -0.91
N GLN A 64 4.90 -8.43 -1.12
CA GLN A 64 4.39 -9.43 -2.07
C GLN A 64 3.51 -10.53 -1.45
N GLY A 65 3.36 -10.58 -0.13
CA GLY A 65 2.55 -11.61 0.54
C GLY A 65 1.10 -11.70 0.02
N SER A 66 0.44 -12.85 0.09
CA SER A 66 -0.85 -13.01 -0.59
C SER A 66 -2.01 -12.27 0.10
N ALA A 67 -1.85 -11.85 1.35
CA ALA A 67 -2.91 -11.23 2.13
C ALA A 67 -2.47 -9.93 2.82
N GLY A 68 -3.37 -8.96 2.85
CA GLY A 68 -3.20 -7.70 3.55
C GLY A 68 -3.92 -6.52 2.89
N THR A 69 -4.01 -5.42 3.61
CA THR A 69 -4.63 -4.19 3.12
C THR A 69 -3.72 -3.02 3.44
N ALA A 70 -3.31 -2.29 2.41
CA ALA A 70 -2.60 -1.03 2.58
C ALA A 70 -3.61 0.12 2.74
N VAL A 71 -3.30 1.03 3.64
CA VAL A 71 -4.09 2.22 3.94
C VAL A 71 -3.17 3.42 3.82
N ILE A 72 -3.50 4.32 2.89
CA ILE A 72 -2.72 5.51 2.60
C ILE A 72 -3.54 6.72 3.03
N ALA A 73 -3.04 7.46 4.02
CA ALA A 73 -3.54 8.78 4.36
C ALA A 73 -2.73 9.88 3.65
N LEU A 74 -3.32 11.08 3.53
CA LEU A 74 -2.68 12.25 2.92
C LEU A 74 -1.35 12.62 3.57
N GLU A 75 -1.20 12.36 4.86
CA GLU A 75 -0.06 12.73 5.67
C GLU A 75 0.43 11.55 6.52
N GLY A 76 1.64 11.66 7.06
CA GLY A 76 2.25 10.65 7.93
C GLY A 76 2.73 9.39 7.19
N LYS A 77 2.89 8.30 7.93
CA LYS A 77 3.29 7.00 7.37
C LYS A 77 2.07 6.27 6.80
N ALA A 78 2.25 5.60 5.67
CA ALA A 78 1.28 4.64 5.16
C ALA A 78 1.24 3.41 6.08
N LEU A 79 0.12 2.69 6.09
CA LEU A 79 -0.11 1.57 7.00
C LEU A 79 -0.38 0.31 6.19
N LEU A 80 0.15 -0.83 6.64
CA LEU A 80 -0.16 -2.13 6.06
C LEU A 80 -0.66 -3.08 7.15
N TRP A 81 -1.91 -3.54 7.04
CA TRP A 81 -2.40 -4.66 7.83
C TRP A 81 -2.11 -5.96 7.11
N THR A 82 -1.57 -6.94 7.84
CA THR A 82 -1.45 -8.32 7.36
C THR A 82 -1.50 -9.30 8.53
N ASP A 83 -1.86 -10.55 8.23
CA ASP A 83 -1.96 -11.63 9.21
C ASP A 83 -0.59 -12.22 9.59
N SER A 84 -0.59 -13.10 10.59
CA SER A 84 0.62 -13.63 11.21
C SER A 84 1.54 -14.41 10.29
N ARG A 85 1.05 -14.89 9.14
CA ARG A 85 1.89 -15.57 8.13
C ARG A 85 2.95 -14.63 7.55
N TYR A 86 2.66 -13.33 7.52
CA TYR A 86 3.47 -12.35 6.79
C TYR A 86 4.13 -11.30 7.68
N TRP A 87 4.03 -11.38 9.02
CA TRP A 87 4.61 -10.34 9.89
C TRP A 87 6.12 -10.16 9.71
N ASN A 88 6.86 -11.25 9.51
CA ASN A 88 8.30 -11.19 9.32
C ASN A 88 8.65 -10.66 7.93
N GLU A 89 8.00 -11.17 6.87
CA GLU A 89 8.19 -10.72 5.49
C GLU A 89 7.86 -9.22 5.36
N ALA A 90 6.68 -8.79 5.83
CA ALA A 90 6.30 -7.39 5.82
C ALA A 90 7.21 -6.50 6.67
N GLY A 91 7.79 -7.03 7.75
CA GLY A 91 8.77 -6.30 8.56
C GLY A 91 10.11 -6.07 7.86
N LEU A 92 10.44 -6.88 6.85
CA LEU A 92 11.67 -6.76 6.06
C LEU A 92 11.45 -5.99 4.75
N ASP A 93 10.30 -6.20 4.09
CA ASP A 93 10.00 -5.62 2.78
C ASP A 93 9.57 -4.16 2.85
N LEU A 94 8.92 -3.76 3.96
CA LEU A 94 8.42 -2.40 4.11
C LEU A 94 9.54 -1.46 4.52
N ASP A 95 9.65 -0.35 3.79
CA ASP A 95 10.48 0.78 4.17
C ASP A 95 9.89 1.46 5.43
N ALA A 96 10.61 1.34 6.54
CA ALA A 96 10.20 1.82 7.85
C ALA A 96 10.05 3.35 7.93
N ASP A 97 10.65 4.11 7.00
CA ASP A 97 10.51 5.57 6.99
C ASP A 97 9.14 6.01 6.45
N CYS A 98 8.58 5.26 5.49
CA CYS A 98 7.30 5.59 4.87
C CYS A 98 6.13 4.65 5.27
N TRP A 99 6.40 3.46 5.81
CA TRP A 99 5.37 2.49 6.19
C TRP A 99 5.38 2.12 7.68
N THR A 100 4.20 1.78 8.19
CA THR A 100 3.99 1.17 9.50
C THR A 100 3.25 -0.15 9.34
N LEU A 101 3.87 -1.23 9.80
CA LEU A 101 3.25 -2.56 9.83
C LEU A 101 2.23 -2.65 10.98
N GLN A 102 1.00 -3.06 10.64
CA GLN A 102 -0.08 -3.35 11.58
C GLN A 102 -0.30 -4.87 11.63
N LYS A 103 0.11 -5.49 12.74
CA LYS A 103 0.05 -6.95 12.93
C LYS A 103 -1.37 -7.40 13.26
N GLN A 104 -2.14 -7.73 12.23
CA GLN A 104 -3.55 -8.09 12.37
C GLN A 104 -3.75 -9.31 13.29
N GLY A 105 -4.75 -9.23 14.17
CA GLY A 105 -5.10 -10.30 15.12
C GLY A 105 -4.50 -10.14 16.51
N LEU A 106 -3.58 -9.18 16.71
CA LEU A 106 -3.13 -8.82 18.05
C LEU A 106 -4.15 -7.92 18.77
N PRO A 107 -4.39 -8.10 20.07
CA PRO A 107 -5.29 -7.23 20.84
C PRO A 107 -4.92 -5.74 20.82
N SER A 108 -3.63 -5.45 20.65
CA SER A 108 -3.10 -4.08 20.58
C SER A 108 -3.27 -3.42 19.21
N THR A 109 -3.53 -4.20 18.16
CA THR A 109 -3.66 -3.68 16.79
C THR A 109 -5.13 -3.39 16.48
N PRO A 110 -5.51 -2.13 16.19
CA PRO A 110 -6.88 -1.81 15.83
C PRO A 110 -7.27 -2.48 14.51
N THR A 111 -8.56 -2.77 14.35
CA THR A 111 -9.09 -3.09 13.02
C THR A 111 -9.01 -1.86 12.12
N ILE A 112 -8.97 -2.07 10.80
CA ILE A 112 -8.96 -0.96 9.83
C ILE A 112 -10.16 -0.04 10.06
N SER A 113 -11.36 -0.59 10.24
CA SER A 113 -12.57 0.21 10.49
C SER A 113 -12.48 1.04 11.78
N LYS A 114 -11.91 0.48 12.85
CA LYS A 114 -11.71 1.21 14.11
C LYS A 114 -10.72 2.36 13.91
N TRP A 115 -9.58 2.09 13.25
CA TRP A 115 -8.59 3.11 12.96
C TRP A 115 -9.17 4.24 12.09
N LEU A 116 -9.94 3.89 11.05
CA LEU A 116 -10.62 4.88 10.19
C LEU A 116 -11.59 5.76 10.98
N ALA A 117 -12.37 5.18 11.89
CA ALA A 117 -13.28 5.94 12.75
C ALA A 117 -12.53 6.92 13.66
N GLU A 118 -11.40 6.49 14.24
CA GLU A 118 -10.53 7.34 15.06
C GLU A 118 -9.92 8.50 14.23
N GLN A 119 -9.48 8.24 13.00
CA GLN A 119 -8.99 9.30 12.12
C GLN A 119 -10.09 10.29 11.75
N ALA A 120 -11.30 9.80 11.41
CA ALA A 120 -12.42 10.68 11.06
C ALA A 120 -12.78 11.62 12.23
N LEU A 121 -12.82 11.11 13.46
CA LEU A 121 -13.08 11.91 14.66
C LEU A 121 -12.02 12.97 14.93
N ALA A 122 -10.75 12.71 14.59
CA ALA A 122 -9.67 13.67 14.80
C ALA A 122 -9.70 14.87 13.83
N HIS A 123 -10.46 14.77 12.73
CA HIS A 123 -10.58 15.80 11.69
C HIS A 123 -11.95 16.47 11.65
N TYR A 124 -12.83 16.20 12.63
CA TYR A 124 -14.07 16.95 12.91
C TYR A 124 -13.84 18.00 14.00
#